data_AF-A0AAN8JBJ8-F1
#
_entry.id   AF-A0AAN8JBJ8-F1
#
_cell.length_a   1.000
_cell.length_b   1.000
_cell.length_c   1.000
_cell.angle_alpha   90.00
_cell.angle_beta   90.00
_cell.angle_gamma   90.00
#
_symmetry.space_group_name_H-M   'P 1'
#
loop_
_entity.id
_entity.type
_entity.pdbx_description
1 polymer ?
#
loop_
_entity_poly.entity_id
_entity_poly.type
_entity_poly.pdbx_seq_one_letter_code
_entity_poly.pdbx_strand_id
1 'polypeptide(L)'
;MTGIRNGVGVKLLTDSPFLIHVHCIAHRVALASQDAANLSKKIADYRKTLNEVYKFYEYSATRYNRLCNLSKELSDTEFSTVKQPSTVRWLSLGRAVKSTKLNWPALVMEVEEEAADRKNAVAAGLQKILKTYSFIATTYMLSDVLPCMEKLITVFQRETLNLSMIRPMVNSTIETLEALLTAKGENESEFNRIFDETAVNTEGFRGVTLTYADERSRTSFETVRNNFILDLVTSLKTRFPEDSLNVLNSLDIVLNPARYPNARNELDVFGGDSLNILMDFFCKDIQDSDVIIDGARATRDFSHFKRVLFGLGTKSLEDTCQTIISDFFPDF
;
A
#
# COMPACT_ATOMS: atom_id res chain seq x y z
N MET A 1 -16.20 1.00 -11.02
CA MET A 1 -16.34 -0.45 -10.80
C MET A 1 -16.54 -0.86 -9.33
N THR A 2 -16.65 0.08 -8.37
CA THR A 2 -16.52 -0.23 -6.92
C THR A 2 -17.54 0.48 -6.02
N GLY A 3 -18.65 0.97 -6.58
CA GLY A 3 -19.69 1.64 -5.77
C GLY A 3 -20.31 0.68 -4.76
N ILE A 4 -20.62 1.16 -3.56
CA ILE A 4 -21.26 0.37 -2.49
C ILE A 4 -22.62 -0.21 -2.95
N ARG A 5 -23.27 0.45 -3.92
CA ARG A 5 -24.56 0.03 -4.48
C ARG A 5 -24.50 -0.59 -5.88
N ASN A 6 -23.44 -0.32 -6.65
CA ASN A 6 -23.36 -0.65 -8.10
C ASN A 6 -21.96 -1.09 -8.55
N GLY A 7 -21.08 -1.42 -7.62
CA GLY A 7 -19.75 -1.94 -7.91
C GLY A 7 -19.83 -3.34 -8.51
N VAL A 8 -18.82 -3.71 -9.30
CA VAL A 8 -18.75 -5.05 -9.91
C VAL A 8 -18.77 -6.13 -8.84
N GLY A 9 -18.04 -5.96 -7.74
CA GLY A 9 -18.10 -6.92 -6.63
C GLY A 9 -19.49 -7.07 -6.03
N VAL A 10 -20.25 -5.98 -5.89
CA VAL A 10 -21.62 -6.00 -5.37
C VAL A 10 -22.57 -6.69 -6.36
N LYS A 11 -22.38 -6.45 -7.67
CA LYS A 11 -23.13 -7.15 -8.73
C LYS A 11 -22.79 -8.64 -8.77
N LEU A 12 -21.50 -8.98 -8.67
CA LEU A 12 -21.05 -10.37 -8.62
C LEU A 12 -21.56 -11.10 -7.37
N LEU A 13 -21.72 -10.41 -6.24
CA LEU A 13 -22.37 -10.98 -5.06
C LEU A 13 -23.86 -11.24 -5.26
N THR A 14 -24.51 -10.59 -6.23
CA THR A 14 -25.89 -10.92 -6.62
C THR A 14 -25.94 -12.24 -7.39
N ASP A 15 -24.95 -12.49 -8.25
CA ASP A 15 -24.87 -13.72 -9.07
C ASP A 15 -24.17 -14.88 -8.35
N SER A 16 -23.30 -14.58 -7.37
CA SER A 16 -22.51 -15.53 -6.58
C SER A 16 -22.43 -15.06 -5.13
N PRO A 17 -23.43 -15.39 -4.29
CA PRO A 17 -23.52 -14.87 -2.92
C PRO A 17 -22.39 -15.32 -1.99
N PHE A 18 -21.75 -16.43 -2.33
CA PHE A 18 -20.64 -17.02 -1.58
C PHE A 18 -19.26 -16.55 -2.06
N LEU A 19 -19.21 -15.59 -3.00
CA LEU A 19 -17.96 -15.00 -3.48
C LEU A 19 -17.23 -14.31 -2.33
N ILE A 20 -16.02 -14.78 -2.01
CA ILE A 20 -15.12 -14.03 -1.13
C ILE A 20 -14.56 -12.86 -1.93
N HIS A 21 -15.25 -11.73 -1.85
CA HIS A 21 -14.87 -10.54 -2.57
C HIS A 21 -13.77 -9.75 -1.82
N VAL A 22 -12.51 -10.20 -1.94
CA VAL A 22 -11.35 -9.42 -1.51
C VAL A 22 -10.88 -8.53 -2.67
N HIS A 23 -11.06 -7.22 -2.52
CA HIS A 23 -10.68 -6.31 -3.60
C HIS A 23 -9.16 -6.23 -3.78
N CYS A 24 -8.69 -6.11 -5.03
CA CYS A 24 -7.26 -5.92 -5.33
C CYS A 24 -6.65 -4.72 -4.58
N ILE A 25 -5.63 -4.98 -3.76
CA ILE A 25 -4.89 -3.98 -2.97
C ILE A 25 -4.28 -2.90 -3.87
N ALA A 26 -3.67 -3.28 -5.01
CA ALA A 26 -3.01 -2.33 -5.89
C ALA A 26 -3.95 -1.22 -6.40
N HIS A 27 -5.20 -1.58 -6.69
CA HIS A 27 -6.22 -0.64 -7.17
C HIS A 27 -6.85 0.16 -6.01
N ARG A 28 -6.98 -0.46 -4.84
CA ARG A 28 -7.67 0.15 -3.70
C ARG A 28 -6.78 0.82 -2.66
N VAL A 29 -5.46 0.64 -2.68
CA VAL A 29 -4.53 1.55 -1.99
C VAL A 29 -4.47 2.88 -2.72
N ALA A 30 -4.51 2.85 -4.06
CA ALA A 30 -4.69 4.05 -4.85
C ALA A 30 -6.03 4.74 -4.58
N LEU A 31 -7.13 3.99 -4.37
CA LEU A 31 -8.42 4.55 -3.93
C LEU A 31 -8.44 4.95 -2.45
N ALA A 32 -7.88 4.18 -1.53
CA ALA A 32 -7.74 4.54 -0.11
C ALA A 32 -6.96 5.82 0.06
N SER A 33 -5.95 6.00 -0.79
CA SER A 33 -5.13 7.20 -0.84
C SER A 33 -5.73 8.28 -1.70
N GLN A 34 -6.58 7.97 -2.67
CA GLN A 34 -7.42 8.98 -3.33
C GLN A 34 -8.46 9.46 -2.34
N ASP A 35 -9.15 8.59 -1.63
CA ASP A 35 -10.09 8.89 -0.55
C ASP A 35 -9.35 9.69 0.54
N ALA A 36 -8.21 9.22 1.08
CA ALA A 36 -7.41 9.94 2.06
C ALA A 36 -6.75 11.23 1.54
N ALA A 37 -6.35 11.32 0.26
CA ALA A 37 -5.82 12.55 -0.34
C ALA A 37 -6.92 13.52 -0.83
N ASN A 38 -8.11 13.01 -1.13
CA ASN A 38 -9.30 13.81 -1.42
C ASN A 38 -9.89 14.33 -0.10
N LEU A 39 -9.76 13.56 0.99
CA LEU A 39 -10.03 13.98 2.37
C LEU A 39 -8.95 14.95 2.87
N SER A 40 -7.68 14.70 2.53
CA SER A 40 -6.55 15.58 2.83
C SER A 40 -6.08 16.35 1.60
N LYS A 41 -6.74 17.48 1.34
CA LYS A 41 -6.40 18.45 0.27
C LYS A 41 -4.89 18.68 0.09
N LYS A 42 -4.12 18.70 1.18
CA LYS A 42 -2.66 18.89 1.14
C LYS A 42 -1.90 17.79 0.40
N ILE A 43 -2.30 16.52 0.52
CA ILE A 43 -1.64 15.41 -0.19
C ILE A 43 -2.02 15.43 -1.68
N ALA A 44 -3.25 15.80 -2.01
CA ALA A 44 -3.66 16.02 -3.41
C ALA A 44 -2.87 17.18 -4.05
N ASP A 45 -2.74 18.30 -3.34
CA ASP A 45 -1.95 19.45 -3.79
C ASP A 45 -0.47 19.08 -3.95
N TYR A 46 0.10 18.31 -3.02
CA TYR A 46 1.47 17.79 -3.14
C TYR A 46 1.67 16.95 -4.41
N ARG A 47 0.74 16.02 -4.72
CA ARG A 47 0.79 15.23 -5.96
C ARG A 47 0.70 16.10 -7.21
N LYS A 48 -0.14 17.13 -7.17
CA LYS A 48 -0.27 18.10 -8.27
C LYS A 48 1.06 18.80 -8.51
N THR A 49 1.71 19.29 -7.45
CA THR A 49 3.04 19.90 -7.52
C THR A 49 4.07 18.94 -8.11
N LEU A 50 4.12 17.68 -7.68
CA LEU A 50 5.04 16.68 -8.26
C LEU A 50 4.82 16.48 -9.77
N ASN A 51 3.57 16.48 -10.23
CA ASN A 51 3.25 16.40 -11.65
C ASN A 51 3.63 17.66 -12.42
N GLU A 52 3.49 18.84 -11.82
CA GLU A 52 3.94 20.11 -12.42
C GLU A 52 5.46 20.16 -12.54
N VAL A 53 6.20 19.71 -11.51
CA VAL A 53 7.66 19.53 -11.56
C VAL A 53 8.02 18.58 -12.69
N TYR A 54 7.40 17.40 -12.76
CA TYR A 54 7.65 16.45 -13.85
C TYR A 54 7.44 17.10 -15.24
N LYS A 55 6.31 17.77 -15.47
CA LYS A 55 6.03 18.44 -16.75
C LYS A 55 7.02 19.56 -17.06
N PHE A 56 7.50 20.27 -16.04
CA PHE A 56 8.51 21.31 -16.20
C PHE A 56 9.79 20.75 -16.83
N TYR A 57 10.17 19.52 -16.49
CA TYR A 57 11.36 18.86 -17.01
C TYR A 57 11.15 18.04 -18.28
N GLU A 58 10.05 17.29 -18.35
CA GLU A 58 9.73 16.41 -19.48
C GLU A 58 9.76 17.16 -20.82
N TYR A 59 9.23 18.37 -20.85
CA TYR A 59 9.12 19.17 -22.08
C TYR A 59 10.35 20.02 -22.40
N SER A 60 11.51 19.76 -21.75
CA SER A 60 12.72 20.53 -22.00
C SER A 60 14.00 19.78 -21.65
N ALA A 61 14.66 19.25 -22.68
CA ALA A 61 15.95 18.59 -22.57
C ALA A 61 17.04 19.47 -21.91
N THR A 62 17.03 20.79 -22.15
CA THR A 62 17.99 21.73 -21.55
C THR A 62 17.87 21.77 -20.02
N ARG A 63 16.67 22.01 -19.51
CA ARG A 63 16.35 21.97 -18.07
C ARG A 63 16.67 20.61 -17.45
N TYR A 64 16.27 19.52 -18.11
CA TYR A 64 16.58 18.17 -17.65
C TYR A 64 18.09 17.91 -17.50
N ASN A 65 18.89 18.30 -18.50
CA ASN A 65 20.34 18.15 -18.46
C ASN A 65 20.98 19.04 -17.38
N ARG A 66 20.46 20.27 -17.18
CA ARG A 66 20.91 21.17 -16.11
C ARG A 66 20.63 20.54 -14.74
N LEU A 67 19.43 20.04 -14.51
CA LEU A 67 19.06 19.35 -13.27
C LEU A 67 19.97 18.14 -13.00
N CYS A 68 20.24 17.33 -14.03
CA CYS A 68 21.12 16.17 -13.92
C CYS A 68 22.54 16.56 -13.48
N ASN A 69 23.09 17.63 -14.07
CA ASN A 69 24.42 18.13 -13.70
C ASN A 69 24.44 18.67 -12.27
N LEU A 70 23.48 19.52 -11.90
CA LEU A 70 23.36 20.06 -10.54
C LEU A 70 23.19 18.94 -9.50
N SER A 71 22.41 17.91 -9.80
CA SER A 71 22.23 16.77 -8.89
C SER A 71 23.52 16.00 -8.65
N LYS A 72 24.38 15.85 -9.67
CA LYS A 72 25.68 15.19 -9.56
C LYS A 72 26.70 16.02 -8.80
N GLU A 73 26.58 17.35 -8.87
CA GLU A 73 27.44 18.28 -8.13
C GLU A 73 27.06 18.37 -6.64
N LEU A 74 25.77 18.28 -6.33
CA LEU A 74 25.24 18.46 -4.97
C LEU A 74 25.10 17.16 -4.18
N SER A 75 25.23 16.00 -4.82
CA SER A 75 25.10 14.70 -4.15
C SER A 75 26.03 13.65 -4.74
N ASP A 76 26.64 12.85 -3.86
CA ASP A 76 27.39 11.64 -4.24
C ASP A 76 26.47 10.50 -4.74
N THR A 77 25.15 10.68 -4.70
CA THR A 77 24.18 9.69 -5.18
C THR A 77 23.85 9.90 -6.67
N GLU A 78 23.65 8.80 -7.39
CA GLU A 78 23.27 8.86 -8.81
C GLU A 78 21.97 9.66 -9.01
N PHE A 79 21.98 10.55 -9.99
CA PHE A 79 20.81 11.33 -10.39
C PHE A 79 19.61 10.40 -10.68
N SER A 80 18.47 10.69 -10.04
CA SER A 80 17.24 9.96 -10.27
C SER A 80 16.34 10.75 -11.23
N THR A 81 16.05 10.22 -12.41
CA THR A 81 15.11 10.87 -13.35
C THR A 81 13.79 11.21 -12.66
N VAL A 82 13.36 12.48 -12.76
CA VAL A 82 12.06 12.95 -12.23
C VAL A 82 10.95 12.08 -12.81
N LYS A 83 10.12 11.49 -11.94
CA LYS A 83 9.06 10.58 -12.36
C LYS A 83 7.69 11.24 -12.28
N GLN A 84 6.86 10.98 -13.29
CA GLN A 84 5.46 11.39 -13.24
C GLN A 84 4.71 10.59 -12.17
N PRO A 85 4.04 11.26 -11.21
CA PRO A 85 3.09 10.57 -10.35
C PRO A 85 1.83 10.23 -11.17
N SER A 86 1.40 8.98 -11.13
CA SER A 86 0.09 8.60 -11.66
C SER A 86 -1.00 9.04 -10.69
N THR A 87 -2.12 9.51 -11.24
CA THR A 87 -3.34 9.82 -10.48
C THR A 87 -3.91 8.61 -9.74
N VAL A 88 -3.61 7.39 -10.22
CA VAL A 88 -4.24 6.13 -9.76
C VAL A 88 -3.24 5.04 -9.36
N ARG A 89 -1.92 5.28 -9.31
CA ARG A 89 -0.94 4.23 -8.96
C ARG A 89 0.02 4.64 -7.85
N TRP A 90 -0.09 4.00 -6.69
CA TRP A 90 0.78 4.24 -5.53
C TRP A 90 2.27 4.04 -5.83
N LEU A 91 2.63 2.96 -6.53
CA LEU A 91 4.02 2.67 -6.92
C LEU A 91 4.66 3.79 -7.76
N SER A 92 3.86 4.53 -8.52
CA SER A 92 4.38 5.69 -9.27
C SER A 92 4.60 6.92 -8.40
N LEU A 93 3.78 7.08 -7.34
CA LEU A 93 4.00 8.14 -6.35
C LEU A 93 5.26 7.84 -5.54
N GLY A 94 5.50 6.60 -5.12
CA GLY A 94 6.74 6.16 -4.46
C GLY A 94 7.98 6.57 -5.25
N ARG A 95 7.99 6.27 -6.56
CA ARG A 95 9.07 6.67 -7.45
C ARG A 95 9.22 8.19 -7.58
N ALA A 96 8.11 8.92 -7.71
CA ALA A 96 8.14 10.38 -7.79
C ALA A 96 8.71 11.00 -6.51
N VAL A 97 8.19 10.60 -5.34
CA VAL A 97 8.66 11.04 -4.01
C VAL A 97 10.14 10.73 -3.82
N LYS A 98 10.58 9.51 -4.15
CA LYS A 98 11.99 9.13 -4.08
C LYS A 98 12.87 10.02 -4.97
N SER A 99 12.48 10.24 -6.23
CA SER A 99 13.23 11.11 -7.14
C SER A 99 13.28 12.56 -6.65
N THR A 100 12.17 13.07 -6.09
CA THR A 100 12.11 14.40 -5.52
C THR A 100 12.97 14.52 -4.27
N LYS A 101 12.93 13.56 -3.34
CA LYS A 101 13.79 13.55 -2.14
C LYS A 101 15.27 13.67 -2.52
N LEU A 102 15.72 12.86 -3.49
CA LEU A 102 17.11 12.82 -3.93
C LEU A 102 17.55 14.12 -4.61
N ASN A 103 16.70 14.65 -5.49
CA ASN A 103 17.06 15.81 -6.31
C ASN A 103 16.65 17.16 -5.68
N TRP A 104 16.03 17.20 -4.50
CA TRP A 104 15.36 18.41 -4.00
C TRP A 104 16.27 19.66 -3.95
N PRO A 105 17.53 19.60 -3.47
CA PRO A 105 18.41 20.77 -3.49
C PRO A 105 18.68 21.27 -4.92
N ALA A 106 18.94 20.35 -5.86
CA ALA A 106 19.17 20.68 -7.26
C ALA A 106 17.91 21.24 -7.94
N LEU A 107 16.75 20.67 -7.63
CA LEU A 107 15.45 21.15 -8.11
C LEU A 107 15.24 22.61 -7.69
N VAL A 108 15.40 22.93 -6.40
CA VAL A 108 15.23 24.29 -5.90
C VAL A 108 16.19 25.25 -6.58
N MET A 109 17.48 24.91 -6.63
CA MET A 109 18.50 25.78 -7.24
C MET A 109 18.17 26.10 -8.71
N GLU A 110 17.80 25.10 -9.50
CA GLU A 110 17.50 25.31 -10.90
C GLU A 110 16.18 26.09 -11.12
N VAL A 111 15.11 25.80 -10.37
CA VAL A 111 13.89 26.60 -10.53
C VAL A 111 14.09 28.04 -10.06
N GLU A 112 15.03 28.31 -9.14
CA GLU A 112 15.45 29.66 -8.77
C GLU A 112 16.17 30.37 -9.91
N GLU A 113 17.15 29.71 -10.55
CA GLU A 113 17.83 30.24 -11.75
C GLU A 113 16.83 30.53 -12.89
N GLU A 114 15.92 29.59 -13.19
CA GLU A 114 14.89 29.77 -14.22
C GLU A 114 13.91 30.91 -13.89
N ALA A 115 13.56 31.08 -12.61
CA ALA A 115 12.67 32.15 -12.17
C ALA A 115 13.34 33.53 -12.24
N ALA A 116 14.59 33.64 -11.80
CA ALA A 116 15.32 34.90 -11.73
C ALA A 116 15.91 35.33 -13.08
N ASP A 117 16.67 34.45 -13.72
CA ASP A 117 17.47 34.81 -14.90
C ASP A 117 16.63 34.76 -16.18
N ARG A 118 15.75 33.76 -16.28
CA ARG A 118 14.90 33.55 -17.47
C ARG A 118 13.48 34.09 -17.31
N LYS A 119 13.17 34.67 -16.14
CA LYS A 119 11.86 35.25 -15.81
C LYS A 119 10.71 34.27 -16.04
N ASN A 120 10.94 32.98 -15.79
CA ASN A 120 9.96 31.92 -16.03
C ASN A 120 8.90 31.92 -14.93
N ALA A 121 7.67 32.29 -15.28
CA ALA A 121 6.56 32.38 -14.31
C ALA A 121 6.20 31.02 -13.68
N VAL A 122 6.34 29.92 -14.42
CA VAL A 122 6.08 28.57 -13.89
C VAL A 122 7.15 28.20 -12.86
N ALA A 123 8.42 28.50 -13.15
CA ALA A 123 9.52 28.29 -12.21
C ALA A 123 9.34 29.10 -10.93
N ALA A 124 8.93 30.37 -11.05
CA ALA A 124 8.64 31.23 -9.90
C ALA A 124 7.48 30.69 -9.03
N GLY A 125 6.47 30.07 -9.64
CA GLY A 125 5.40 29.38 -8.93
C GLY A 125 5.89 28.12 -8.21
N LEU A 126 6.64 27.28 -8.90
CA LEU A 126 7.20 26.04 -8.35
C LEU A 126 8.17 26.31 -7.20
N GLN A 127 9.08 27.27 -7.34
CA GLN A 127 10.02 27.68 -6.30
C GLN A 127 9.30 28.00 -4.98
N LYS A 128 8.22 28.78 -5.03
CA LYS A 128 7.44 29.15 -3.84
C LYS A 128 6.87 27.94 -3.11
N ILE A 129 6.49 26.89 -3.84
CA ILE A 129 5.91 25.67 -3.26
C ILE A 129 7.03 24.73 -2.76
N LEU A 130 8.07 24.50 -3.57
CA LEU A 130 9.18 23.59 -3.27
C LEU A 130 9.96 23.99 -2.02
N LYS A 131 10.03 25.30 -1.74
CA LYS A 131 10.69 25.86 -0.56
C LYS A 131 9.80 25.90 0.68
N THR A 132 8.55 25.45 0.63
CA THR A 132 7.72 25.40 1.84
C THR A 132 8.16 24.26 2.76
N TYR A 133 8.13 24.49 4.08
CA TYR A 133 8.36 23.42 5.06
C TYR A 133 7.44 22.22 4.80
N SER A 134 6.15 22.48 4.58
CA SER A 134 5.15 21.43 4.37
C SER A 134 5.48 20.55 3.16
N PHE A 135 6.02 21.09 2.06
CA PHE A 135 6.34 20.30 0.86
C PHE A 135 7.46 19.29 1.14
N ILE A 136 8.57 19.76 1.70
CA ILE A 136 9.72 18.89 1.95
C ILE A 136 9.46 17.92 3.12
N ALA A 137 8.79 18.37 4.19
CA ALA A 137 8.37 17.50 5.29
C ALA A 137 7.42 16.39 4.79
N THR A 138 6.48 16.71 3.90
CA THR A 138 5.60 15.70 3.25
C THR A 138 6.41 14.72 2.42
N THR A 139 7.44 15.17 1.71
CA THR A 139 8.32 14.31 0.90
C THR A 139 9.04 13.28 1.77
N TYR A 140 9.57 13.69 2.91
CA TYR A 140 10.25 12.78 3.84
C TYR A 140 9.29 11.84 4.57
N MET A 141 8.15 12.34 5.06
CA MET A 141 7.10 11.49 5.66
C MET A 141 6.57 10.44 4.68
N LEU A 142 6.30 10.82 3.43
CA LEU A 142 5.87 9.87 2.41
C LEU A 142 6.97 8.87 2.03
N SER A 143 8.25 9.22 2.20
CA SER A 143 9.35 8.28 1.98
C SER A 143 9.37 7.14 3.01
N ASP A 144 8.75 7.33 4.19
CA ASP A 144 8.55 6.28 5.19
C ASP A 144 7.22 5.51 4.97
N VAL A 145 6.13 6.23 4.65
CA VAL A 145 4.78 5.65 4.54
C VAL A 145 4.59 4.85 3.24
N LEU A 146 5.08 5.35 2.10
CA LEU A 146 4.85 4.72 0.80
C LEU A 146 5.42 3.28 0.76
N PRO A 147 6.66 3.00 1.21
CA PRO A 147 7.23 1.66 1.20
C PRO A 147 6.44 0.60 1.99
N CYS A 148 5.80 0.97 3.11
CA CYS A 148 4.95 0.05 3.87
C CYS A 148 3.85 -0.54 2.99
N MET A 149 3.19 0.34 2.24
CA MET A 149 2.11 -0.02 1.34
C MET A 149 2.63 -0.72 0.06
N GLU A 150 3.80 -0.34 -0.44
CA GLU A 150 4.40 -0.98 -1.63
C GLU A 150 4.72 -2.46 -1.39
N LYS A 151 5.21 -2.81 -0.19
CA LYS A 151 5.44 -4.21 0.20
C LYS A 151 4.14 -5.02 0.14
N LEU A 152 3.07 -4.49 0.74
CA LEU A 152 1.76 -5.13 0.71
C LEU A 152 1.22 -5.26 -0.72
N ILE A 153 1.28 -4.20 -1.51
CA ILE A 153 0.84 -4.21 -2.92
C ILE A 153 1.59 -5.28 -3.71
N THR A 154 2.91 -5.39 -3.55
CA THR A 154 3.75 -6.32 -4.30
C THR A 154 3.40 -7.78 -3.97
N VAL A 155 3.04 -8.10 -2.72
CA VAL A 155 2.58 -9.44 -2.35
C VAL A 155 1.30 -9.81 -3.09
N PHE A 156 0.34 -8.88 -3.18
CA PHE A 156 -0.95 -9.12 -3.83
C PHE A 156 -0.92 -8.96 -5.36
N GLN A 157 0.23 -8.61 -5.93
CA GLN A 157 0.46 -8.58 -7.38
C GLN A 157 1.16 -9.84 -7.90
N ARG A 158 1.54 -10.77 -7.02
CA ARG A 158 2.11 -12.05 -7.42
C ARG A 158 1.07 -12.88 -8.18
N GLU A 159 1.53 -13.62 -9.18
CA GLU A 159 0.70 -14.55 -9.95
C GLU A 159 0.03 -15.57 -9.04
N THR A 160 0.80 -16.09 -8.07
CA THR A 160 0.33 -17.01 -7.04
C THR A 160 0.34 -16.32 -5.68
N LEU A 161 -0.83 -16.24 -5.05
CA LEU A 161 -0.99 -15.64 -3.72
C LEU A 161 -1.10 -16.74 -2.67
N ASN A 162 -0.11 -16.80 -1.77
CA ASN A 162 -0.16 -17.72 -0.66
C ASN A 162 -1.11 -17.19 0.44
N LEU A 163 -2.24 -17.87 0.66
CA LEU A 163 -3.26 -17.47 1.63
C LEU A 163 -2.69 -17.27 3.04
N SER A 164 -1.72 -18.12 3.44
CA SER A 164 -1.01 -18.00 4.73
C SER A 164 -0.36 -16.64 4.97
N MET A 165 0.01 -15.93 3.90
CA MET A 165 0.74 -14.66 3.98
C MET A 165 -0.19 -13.45 4.02
N ILE A 166 -1.46 -13.59 3.65
CA ILE A 166 -2.41 -12.47 3.53
C ILE A 166 -2.58 -11.77 4.88
N ARG A 167 -3.04 -12.48 5.91
CA ARG A 167 -3.29 -11.93 7.24
C ARG A 167 -2.02 -11.37 7.89
N PRO A 168 -0.88 -12.08 7.95
CA PRO A 168 0.37 -11.54 8.49
C PRO A 168 0.83 -10.26 7.78
N MET A 169 0.76 -10.20 6.44
CA MET A 169 1.19 -9.03 5.69
C MET A 169 0.28 -7.82 5.92
N VAL A 170 -1.04 -8.03 6.00
CA VAL A 170 -2.01 -6.96 6.30
C VAL A 170 -1.77 -6.42 7.70
N ASN A 171 -1.70 -7.30 8.72
CA ASN A 171 -1.51 -6.90 10.11
C ASN A 171 -0.17 -6.19 10.31
N SER A 172 0.92 -6.75 9.79
CA SER A 172 2.24 -6.12 9.85
C SER A 172 2.26 -4.74 9.18
N THR A 173 1.54 -4.56 8.07
CA THR A 173 1.44 -3.25 7.41
C THR A 173 0.67 -2.25 8.28
N ILE A 174 -0.44 -2.67 8.89
CA ILE A 174 -1.24 -1.84 9.80
C ILE A 174 -0.40 -1.43 11.02
N GLU A 175 0.24 -2.39 11.67
CA GLU A 175 1.09 -2.15 12.86
C GLU A 175 2.24 -1.21 12.52
N THR A 176 2.87 -1.36 11.35
CA THR A 176 3.94 -0.45 10.91
C THR A 176 3.43 0.97 10.71
N LEU A 177 2.23 1.15 10.12
CA LEU A 177 1.63 2.47 9.96
C LEU A 177 1.20 3.08 11.29
N GLU A 178 0.63 2.29 12.21
CA GLU A 178 0.27 2.74 13.55
C GLU A 178 1.51 3.13 14.36
N ALA A 179 2.63 2.41 14.21
CA ALA A 179 3.91 2.79 14.80
C ALA A 179 4.42 4.13 14.27
N LEU A 180 4.14 4.49 13.00
CA LEU A 180 4.47 5.80 12.46
C LEU A 180 3.67 6.95 13.12
N LEU A 181 2.54 6.67 13.78
CA LEU A 181 1.81 7.69 14.55
C LEU A 181 2.49 8.01 15.88
N THR A 182 3.20 7.04 16.48
CA THR A 182 3.85 7.21 17.78
C THR A 182 5.33 7.59 17.64
N ALA A 183 6.02 7.07 16.63
CA ALA A 183 7.42 7.35 16.34
C ALA A 183 7.59 7.71 14.86
N LYS A 184 8.35 8.77 14.58
CA LYS A 184 8.64 9.18 13.19
C LYS A 184 9.53 8.15 12.50
N GLY A 185 9.31 7.94 11.22
CA GLY A 185 10.14 7.04 10.41
C GLY A 185 11.56 7.56 10.26
N GLU A 186 12.44 6.73 9.67
CA GLU A 186 13.86 7.07 9.50
C GLU A 186 14.03 8.34 8.67
N ASN A 187 13.31 8.47 7.56
CA ASN A 187 13.42 9.63 6.68
C ASN A 187 12.89 10.88 7.38
N GLU A 188 11.70 10.83 7.95
CA GLU A 188 11.13 11.97 8.66
C GLU A 188 11.98 12.41 9.86
N SER A 189 12.58 11.46 10.59
CA SER A 189 13.52 11.75 11.67
C SER A 189 14.80 12.41 11.16
N GLU A 190 15.36 11.93 10.03
CA GLU A 190 16.49 12.58 9.34
C GLU A 190 16.17 14.04 9.01
N PHE A 191 14.99 14.29 8.43
CA PHE A 191 14.54 15.64 8.08
C PHE A 191 14.48 16.55 9.30
N ASN A 192 13.78 16.11 10.36
CA ASN A 192 13.62 16.93 11.56
C ASN A 192 14.97 17.20 12.22
N ARG A 193 15.86 16.20 12.33
CA ARG A 193 17.20 16.38 12.90
C ARG A 193 17.99 17.46 12.16
N ILE A 194 18.10 17.35 10.82
CA ILE A 194 18.85 18.31 10.01
C ILE A 194 18.21 19.70 10.08
N PHE A 195 16.88 19.76 10.04
CA PHE A 195 16.15 21.02 10.12
C PHE A 195 16.33 21.70 11.49
N ASP A 196 16.25 20.96 12.59
CA ASP A 196 16.45 21.51 13.93
C ASP A 196 17.90 21.97 14.17
N GLU A 197 18.88 21.22 13.64
CA GLU A 197 20.31 21.61 13.67
C GLU A 197 20.59 22.93 12.93
N THR A 198 19.85 23.21 11.87
CA THR A 198 20.05 24.38 11.02
C THR A 198 19.15 25.57 11.40
N ALA A 199 17.97 25.30 11.97
CA ALA A 199 17.00 26.30 12.41
C ALA A 199 17.54 27.30 13.44
N VAL A 200 18.61 26.94 14.16
CA VAL A 200 19.32 27.84 15.09
C VAL A 200 19.89 29.06 14.37
N ASN A 201 20.25 28.94 13.08
CA ASN A 201 20.91 30.00 12.31
C ASN A 201 20.05 30.52 11.14
N THR A 202 19.43 29.61 10.41
CA THR A 202 18.60 29.89 9.24
C THR A 202 17.64 28.72 9.14
N GLU A 203 16.31 28.93 9.17
CA GLU A 203 15.28 27.88 9.02
C GLU A 203 15.46 27.13 7.69
N GLY A 204 16.44 26.25 7.62
CA GLY A 204 17.08 25.80 6.40
C GLY A 204 17.07 24.29 6.34
N PHE A 205 17.22 23.77 5.15
CA PHE A 205 17.39 22.34 4.95
C PHE A 205 18.29 22.15 3.74
N ARG A 206 19.41 21.41 3.90
CA ARG A 206 20.38 21.14 2.84
C ARG A 206 20.75 22.39 2.00
N GLY A 207 21.03 23.51 2.68
CA GLY A 207 21.45 24.77 2.05
C GLY A 207 20.34 25.66 1.51
N VAL A 208 19.07 25.26 1.64
CA VAL A 208 17.90 26.03 1.18
C VAL A 208 17.12 26.56 2.38
N THR A 209 16.89 27.87 2.42
CA THR A 209 15.99 28.48 3.42
C THR A 209 14.53 28.14 3.10
N LEU A 210 13.85 27.53 4.06
CA LEU A 210 12.45 27.15 3.98
C LEU A 210 11.54 28.34 4.31
N THR A 211 10.35 28.33 3.70
CA THR A 211 9.27 29.28 3.95
C THR A 211 8.14 28.59 4.71
N TYR A 212 7.38 29.34 5.50
CA TYR A 212 6.30 28.80 6.34
C TYR A 212 6.81 27.67 7.24
N ALA A 213 7.95 27.89 7.89
CA ALA A 213 8.58 26.93 8.80
C ALA A 213 8.35 27.29 10.27
N ASP A 214 7.42 28.22 10.55
CA ASP A 214 6.99 28.60 11.89
C ASP A 214 6.22 27.47 12.60
N GLU A 215 6.09 27.58 13.92
CA GLU A 215 5.44 26.56 14.77
C GLU A 215 4.03 26.21 14.28
N ARG A 216 3.21 27.20 13.87
CA ARG A 216 1.84 26.95 13.39
C ARG A 216 1.85 26.10 12.13
N SER A 217 2.76 26.37 11.21
CA SER A 217 2.92 25.59 9.98
C SER A 217 3.37 24.15 10.28
N ARG A 218 4.25 23.95 11.26
CA ARG A 218 4.69 22.61 11.74
C ARG A 218 3.53 21.84 12.38
N THR A 219 2.79 22.45 13.30
CA THR A 219 1.60 21.82 13.92
C THR A 219 0.53 21.46 12.88
N SER A 220 0.32 22.33 11.88
CA SER A 220 -0.59 22.07 10.76
C SER A 220 -0.11 20.92 9.87
N PHE A 221 1.19 20.73 9.71
CA PHE A 221 1.76 19.56 9.03
C PHE A 221 1.53 18.28 9.85
N GLU A 222 1.85 18.28 11.14
CA GLU A 222 1.67 17.13 12.04
C GLU A 222 0.21 16.64 12.07
N THR A 223 -0.76 17.56 12.11
CA THR A 223 -2.18 17.21 12.04
C THR A 223 -2.52 16.48 10.74
N VAL A 224 -2.03 17.00 9.61
CA VAL A 224 -2.29 16.40 8.29
C VAL A 224 -1.60 15.05 8.14
N ARG A 225 -0.35 14.94 8.61
CA ARG A 225 0.41 13.70 8.67
C ARG A 225 -0.37 12.62 9.42
N ASN A 226 -0.80 12.91 10.64
CA ASN A 226 -1.46 11.93 11.50
C ASN A 226 -2.81 11.51 10.92
N ASN A 227 -3.61 12.47 10.42
CA ASN A 227 -4.87 12.15 9.75
C ASN A 227 -4.66 11.27 8.51
N PHE A 228 -3.65 11.58 7.70
CA PHE A 228 -3.35 10.77 6.52
C PHE A 228 -2.99 9.33 6.86
N ILE A 229 -2.15 9.11 7.89
CA ILE A 229 -1.76 7.76 8.33
C ILE A 229 -2.97 7.03 8.95
N LEU A 230 -3.79 7.71 9.75
CA LEU A 230 -5.01 7.15 10.33
C LEU A 230 -6.04 6.73 9.26
N ASP A 231 -6.20 7.56 8.22
CA ASP A 231 -7.08 7.25 7.09
C ASP A 231 -6.58 6.02 6.32
N LEU A 232 -5.27 5.87 6.15
CA LEU A 232 -4.67 4.66 5.55
C LEU A 232 -4.94 3.41 6.39
N VAL A 233 -4.72 3.48 7.70
CA VAL A 233 -4.99 2.37 8.64
C VAL A 233 -6.47 1.98 8.61
N THR A 234 -7.36 2.98 8.73
CA THR A 234 -8.81 2.78 8.69
C THR A 234 -9.23 2.16 7.37
N SER A 235 -8.66 2.63 6.26
CA SER A 235 -8.95 2.06 4.95
C SER A 235 -8.45 0.64 4.81
N LEU A 236 -7.30 0.26 5.39
CA LEU A 236 -6.82 -1.12 5.38
C LEU A 236 -7.75 -2.03 6.18
N LYS A 237 -8.11 -1.65 7.42
CA LYS A 237 -9.03 -2.41 8.28
C LYS A 237 -10.41 -2.61 7.63
N THR A 238 -10.95 -1.56 7.01
CA THR A 238 -12.24 -1.65 6.28
C THR A 238 -12.16 -2.57 5.06
N ARG A 239 -10.99 -2.65 4.41
CA ARG A 239 -10.78 -3.46 3.20
C ARG A 239 -10.44 -4.91 3.48
N PHE A 240 -9.91 -5.19 4.66
CA PHE A 240 -9.64 -6.52 5.18
C PHE A 240 -10.42 -6.73 6.48
N PRO A 241 -11.76 -6.88 6.39
CA PRO A 241 -12.56 -7.21 7.56
C PRO A 241 -12.06 -8.51 8.20
N GLU A 242 -12.11 -8.55 9.51
CA GLU A 242 -11.62 -9.70 10.28
C GLU A 242 -12.35 -10.99 9.88
N ASP A 243 -13.65 -10.92 9.57
CA ASP A 243 -14.44 -12.05 9.07
C ASP A 243 -13.90 -12.60 7.74
N SER A 244 -13.57 -11.72 6.77
CA SER A 244 -12.98 -12.15 5.51
C SER A 244 -11.59 -12.77 5.72
N LEU A 245 -10.78 -12.17 6.58
CA LEU A 245 -9.46 -12.70 6.91
C LEU A 245 -9.55 -14.04 7.65
N ASN A 246 -10.60 -14.25 8.46
CA ASN A 246 -10.87 -15.52 9.13
C ASN A 246 -11.17 -16.60 8.12
N VAL A 247 -12.09 -16.35 7.18
CA VAL A 247 -12.41 -17.31 6.11
C VAL A 247 -11.17 -17.67 5.28
N LEU A 248 -10.36 -16.68 4.86
CA LEU A 248 -9.14 -16.94 4.10
C LEU A 248 -8.11 -17.76 4.89
N ASN A 249 -7.93 -17.46 6.18
CA ASN A 249 -7.04 -18.22 7.05
C ASN A 249 -7.56 -19.64 7.29
N SER A 250 -8.88 -19.82 7.42
CA SER A 250 -9.51 -21.12 7.56
C SER A 250 -9.36 -21.97 6.29
N LEU A 251 -9.45 -21.36 5.10
CA LEU A 251 -9.14 -22.03 3.83
C LEU A 251 -7.69 -22.51 3.78
N ASP A 252 -6.73 -21.68 4.19
CA ASP A 252 -5.32 -22.10 4.31
C ASP A 252 -5.18 -23.27 5.29
N ILE A 253 -5.77 -23.20 6.48
CA ILE A 253 -5.67 -24.28 7.48
C ILE A 253 -6.28 -25.60 6.98
N VAL A 254 -7.42 -25.55 6.28
CA VAL A 254 -8.15 -26.75 5.86
C VAL A 254 -7.52 -27.39 4.62
N LEU A 255 -7.06 -26.59 3.66
CA LEU A 255 -6.64 -27.07 2.34
C LEU A 255 -5.12 -27.15 2.15
N ASN A 256 -4.31 -26.59 3.06
CA ASN A 256 -2.85 -26.57 2.94
C ASN A 256 -2.19 -27.67 3.81
N PRO A 257 -1.76 -28.81 3.24
CA PRO A 257 -1.16 -29.90 4.00
C PRO A 257 0.18 -29.51 4.63
N ALA A 258 0.86 -28.46 4.14
CA ALA A 258 2.05 -27.92 4.78
C ALA A 258 1.78 -27.33 6.19
N ARG A 259 0.50 -27.10 6.55
CA ARG A 259 0.08 -26.68 7.90
C ARG A 259 -0.19 -27.84 8.85
N TYR A 260 -0.29 -29.06 8.33
CA TYR A 260 -0.78 -30.19 9.11
C TYR A 260 0.27 -30.65 10.11
N PRO A 261 -0.13 -31.06 11.33
CA PRO A 261 0.79 -31.61 12.31
C PRO A 261 1.32 -32.96 11.84
N ASN A 262 2.56 -33.27 12.21
CA ASN A 262 3.19 -34.56 11.87
C ASN A 262 2.60 -35.74 12.68
N ALA A 263 2.01 -35.46 13.85
CA ALA A 263 1.48 -36.48 14.75
C ALA A 263 0.01 -36.79 14.44
N ARG A 264 -0.33 -38.08 14.35
CA ARG A 264 -1.66 -38.55 13.92
C ARG A 264 -2.80 -38.15 14.86
N ASN A 265 -2.54 -38.18 16.16
CA ASN A 265 -3.48 -37.75 17.20
C ASN A 265 -3.79 -36.24 17.10
N GLU A 266 -2.79 -35.43 16.74
CA GLU A 266 -2.98 -33.99 16.51
C GLU A 266 -3.73 -33.74 15.20
N LEU A 267 -3.46 -34.53 14.17
CA LEU A 267 -4.14 -34.43 12.87
C LEU A 267 -5.65 -34.67 12.99
N ASP A 268 -6.09 -35.62 13.82
CA ASP A 268 -7.51 -35.96 13.97
C ASP A 268 -8.33 -34.76 14.49
N VAL A 269 -7.77 -33.91 15.36
CA VAL A 269 -8.43 -32.70 15.91
C VAL A 269 -8.11 -31.42 15.13
N PHE A 270 -7.05 -31.41 14.32
CA PHE A 270 -6.61 -30.22 13.58
C PHE A 270 -7.67 -29.70 12.60
N GLY A 271 -7.82 -28.37 12.53
CA GLY A 271 -8.66 -27.67 11.54
C GLY A 271 -10.16 -27.73 11.77
N GLY A 272 -10.66 -28.32 12.86
CA GLY A 272 -12.09 -28.42 13.16
C GLY A 272 -12.78 -27.05 13.28
N ASP A 273 -12.21 -26.14 14.06
CA ASP A 273 -12.74 -24.78 14.21
C ASP A 273 -12.71 -24.01 12.88
N SER A 274 -11.63 -24.20 12.11
CA SER A 274 -11.52 -23.62 10.76
C SER A 274 -12.59 -24.14 9.83
N LEU A 275 -12.89 -25.45 9.87
CA LEU A 275 -13.98 -26.02 9.08
C LEU A 275 -15.32 -25.40 9.47
N ASN A 276 -15.60 -25.24 10.77
CA ASN A 276 -16.84 -24.62 11.23
C ASN A 276 -17.00 -23.19 10.68
N ILE A 277 -15.94 -22.38 10.71
CA ILE A 277 -15.94 -21.04 10.10
C ILE A 277 -16.26 -21.10 8.60
N LEU A 278 -15.70 -22.08 7.88
CA LEU A 278 -16.01 -22.26 6.46
C LEU A 278 -17.46 -22.70 6.24
N MET A 279 -18.01 -23.56 7.09
CA MET A 279 -19.41 -23.99 6.99
C MET A 279 -20.36 -22.83 7.29
N ASP A 280 -20.07 -22.04 8.33
CA ASP A 280 -20.82 -20.82 8.65
C ASP A 280 -20.77 -19.78 7.53
N PHE A 281 -19.78 -19.84 6.64
CA PHE A 281 -19.70 -18.95 5.48
C PHE A 281 -20.38 -19.53 4.24
N PHE A 282 -20.02 -20.77 3.86
CA PHE A 282 -20.44 -21.41 2.60
C PHE A 282 -21.76 -22.20 2.67
N CYS A 283 -22.24 -22.53 3.87
CA CYS A 283 -23.50 -23.24 4.08
C CYS A 283 -24.65 -22.32 4.51
N LYS A 284 -24.42 -20.99 4.54
CA LYS A 284 -25.47 -20.02 4.85
C LYS A 284 -26.59 -20.14 3.82
N ASP A 285 -27.81 -20.29 4.34
CA ASP A 285 -29.01 -20.17 3.53
C ASP A 285 -29.15 -18.70 3.13
N ILE A 286 -28.93 -18.42 1.85
CA ILE A 286 -29.09 -17.10 1.26
C ILE A 286 -30.32 -17.18 0.38
N GLN A 287 -31.30 -16.32 0.66
CA GLN A 287 -32.55 -16.23 -0.07
C GLN A 287 -32.29 -16.21 -1.58
N ASP A 288 -32.97 -17.10 -2.32
CA ASP A 288 -32.85 -17.28 -3.78
C ASP A 288 -31.48 -17.81 -4.27
N SER A 289 -30.73 -18.58 -3.45
CA SER A 289 -29.52 -19.27 -3.89
C SER A 289 -29.35 -20.66 -3.31
N ASP A 290 -28.97 -21.61 -4.16
CA ASP A 290 -28.68 -22.98 -3.73
C ASP A 290 -27.46 -23.00 -2.81
N VAL A 291 -27.55 -23.78 -1.74
CA VAL A 291 -26.42 -24.02 -0.83
C VAL A 291 -25.31 -24.71 -1.61
N ILE A 292 -24.13 -24.08 -1.69
CA ILE A 292 -22.99 -24.61 -2.48
C ILE A 292 -22.40 -25.87 -1.82
N ILE A 293 -22.40 -25.93 -0.49
CA ILE A 293 -21.76 -27.01 0.27
C ILE A 293 -22.76 -27.67 1.20
N ASP A 294 -22.92 -28.99 1.10
CA ASP A 294 -23.59 -29.79 2.13
C ASP A 294 -22.69 -29.86 3.38
N GLY A 295 -22.96 -28.98 4.33
CA GLY A 295 -22.16 -28.85 5.56
C GLY A 295 -22.12 -30.12 6.39
N ALA A 296 -23.23 -30.87 6.48
CA ALA A 296 -23.29 -32.11 7.25
C ALA A 296 -22.39 -33.19 6.62
N ARG A 297 -22.38 -33.28 5.29
CA ARG A 297 -21.45 -34.12 4.54
C ARG A 297 -20.00 -33.68 4.72
N ALA A 298 -19.72 -32.38 4.57
CA ALA A 298 -18.37 -31.83 4.72
C ALA A 298 -17.79 -32.14 6.11
N THR A 299 -18.56 -31.92 7.19
CA THR A 299 -18.13 -32.24 8.57
C THR A 299 -17.86 -33.73 8.76
N ARG A 300 -18.74 -34.59 8.24
CA ARG A 300 -18.58 -36.06 8.36
C ARG A 300 -17.34 -36.56 7.62
N ASP A 301 -17.09 -36.04 6.42
CA ASP A 301 -16.05 -36.56 5.52
C ASP A 301 -14.68 -35.91 5.80
N PHE A 302 -14.61 -34.84 6.61
CA PHE A 302 -13.39 -34.07 6.87
C PHE A 302 -12.21 -34.88 7.41
N SER A 303 -12.45 -35.82 8.32
CA SER A 303 -11.37 -36.67 8.86
C SER A 303 -10.71 -37.55 7.78
N HIS A 304 -11.48 -38.00 6.79
CA HIS A 304 -10.94 -38.74 5.65
C HIS A 304 -10.18 -37.80 4.71
N PHE A 305 -10.77 -36.64 4.40
CA PHE A 305 -10.15 -35.61 3.57
C PHE A 305 -8.77 -35.19 4.11
N LYS A 306 -8.65 -34.94 5.42
CA LYS A 306 -7.37 -34.60 6.07
C LYS A 306 -6.31 -35.68 5.86
N ARG A 307 -6.69 -36.96 5.93
CA ARG A 307 -5.75 -38.08 5.73
C ARG A 307 -5.26 -38.19 4.30
N VAL A 308 -6.15 -37.92 3.34
CA VAL A 308 -5.78 -37.83 1.92
C VAL A 308 -4.78 -36.69 1.72
N LEU A 309 -5.10 -35.49 2.21
CA LEU A 309 -4.21 -34.33 2.11
C LEU A 309 -2.86 -34.54 2.80
N PHE A 310 -2.85 -35.13 3.99
CA PHE A 310 -1.62 -35.47 4.70
C PHE A 310 -0.72 -36.40 3.87
N GLY A 311 -1.32 -37.36 3.15
CA GLY A 311 -0.59 -38.25 2.24
C GLY A 311 0.03 -37.55 1.03
N LEU A 312 -0.45 -36.36 0.65
CA LEU A 312 0.13 -35.56 -0.44
C LEU A 312 1.43 -34.84 -0.04
N GLY A 313 1.79 -34.85 1.24
CA GLY A 313 3.02 -34.24 1.75
C GLY A 313 3.00 -32.71 1.76
N THR A 314 4.17 -32.08 1.68
CA THR A 314 4.33 -30.61 1.84
C THR A 314 4.08 -29.83 0.55
N LYS A 315 3.09 -30.24 -0.26
CA LYS A 315 2.69 -29.52 -1.46
C LYS A 315 2.18 -28.12 -1.12
N SER A 316 2.32 -27.18 -2.07
CA SER A 316 1.68 -25.88 -1.94
C SER A 316 0.15 -26.03 -1.97
N LEU A 317 -0.59 -25.01 -1.51
CA LEU A 317 -2.05 -24.99 -1.62
C LEU A 317 -2.50 -25.16 -3.08
N GLU A 318 -1.82 -24.51 -4.03
CA GLU A 318 -2.13 -24.59 -5.46
C GLU A 318 -1.94 -26.00 -6.00
N ASP A 319 -0.77 -26.61 -5.77
CA ASP A 319 -0.48 -27.98 -6.21
C ASP A 319 -1.45 -28.98 -5.56
N THR A 320 -1.82 -28.72 -4.30
CA THR A 320 -2.78 -29.52 -3.56
C THR A 320 -4.16 -29.44 -4.20
N CYS A 321 -4.65 -28.24 -4.49
CA CYS A 321 -5.92 -28.05 -5.18
C CYS A 321 -5.92 -28.71 -6.57
N GLN A 322 -4.85 -28.52 -7.36
CA GLN A 322 -4.72 -29.17 -8.67
C GLN A 322 -4.75 -30.70 -8.56
N THR A 323 -4.03 -31.26 -7.58
CA THR A 323 -4.01 -32.71 -7.35
C THR A 323 -5.40 -33.21 -6.93
N ILE A 324 -6.09 -32.49 -6.05
CA ILE A 324 -7.45 -32.89 -5.62
C ILE A 324 -8.41 -32.90 -6.81
N ILE A 325 -8.37 -31.84 -7.63
CA ILE A 325 -9.25 -31.73 -8.80
C ILE A 325 -8.94 -32.85 -9.79
N SER A 326 -7.67 -33.07 -10.15
CA SER A 326 -7.29 -34.11 -11.12
C SER A 326 -7.63 -35.52 -10.66
N ASP A 327 -7.39 -35.84 -9.39
CA ASP A 327 -7.42 -37.22 -8.91
C ASP A 327 -8.80 -37.63 -8.40
N PHE A 328 -9.60 -36.67 -7.90
CA PHE A 328 -10.90 -36.94 -7.28
C PHE A 328 -12.09 -36.36 -8.03
N PHE A 329 -11.86 -35.39 -8.92
CA PHE A 329 -12.90 -34.74 -9.73
C PHE A 329 -12.45 -34.60 -11.20
N PRO A 330 -12.09 -35.70 -11.88
CA PRO A 330 -11.50 -35.66 -13.22
C PRO A 330 -12.44 -35.11 -14.30
N ASP A 331 -13.75 -35.04 -14.00
CA ASP A 331 -14.78 -34.52 -14.90
C ASP A 331 -14.99 -33.00 -14.76
N PHE A 332 -14.22 -32.32 -13.90
CA PHE A 332 -14.33 -30.88 -13.60
C PHE A 332 -13.26 -30.02 -14.28
#